data_AF-A0A316RG50-F1
#
_entry.id   AF-A0A316RG50-F1
#
_cell.length_a   1.000
_cell.length_b   1.000
_cell.length_c   1.000
_cell.angle_alpha   90.00
_cell.angle_beta   90.00
_cell.angle_gamma   90.00
#
_symmetry.space_group_name_H-M   'P 1'
#
loop_
_entity.id
_entity.type
_entity.pdbx_description
1 polymer ?
#
loop_
_entity_poly.entity_id
_entity_poly.type
_entity_poly.pdbx_seq_one_letter_code
_entity_poly.pdbx_strand_id
1 'polypeptide(L)'
;MEPISPKHITVTDPFWAPRIRTVADIVLPYQWQVLHDQVPGAPKSSCIANFQKAAHAIAAAKAGGPRPTYPTDKWYYNDKNSQEQAFMGWVFQDSDLYKWLEAAAYAIPYGNRAYLTEKSREAVEIIAAAQETDGYLDTLYSINGLQNRFTNLKDYHELYCFGHRERVCQDDFCKFSKFKYLSAEKSPNISCLHIS
;
A
#
# COMPACT_ATOMS: atom_id res chain seq x y z
N MET A 1 -5.89 -14.45 -32.93
CA MET A 1 -6.95 -13.91 -32.06
C MET A 1 -6.32 -12.74 -31.33
N GLU A 2 -6.75 -11.51 -31.61
CA GLU A 2 -6.21 -10.33 -30.92
C GLU A 2 -6.83 -10.23 -29.52
N PRO A 3 -6.06 -9.88 -28.48
CA PRO A 3 -6.60 -9.68 -27.14
C PRO A 3 -7.63 -8.55 -27.15
N ILE A 4 -8.82 -8.80 -26.61
CA ILE A 4 -9.82 -7.75 -26.42
C ILE A 4 -9.33 -6.85 -25.29
N SER A 5 -9.34 -5.53 -25.53
CA SER A 5 -9.02 -4.56 -24.48
C SER A 5 -10.03 -4.69 -23.34
N PRO A 6 -9.59 -4.92 -22.08
CA PRO A 6 -10.50 -5.00 -20.94
C PRO A 6 -11.20 -3.67 -20.64
N LYS A 7 -10.77 -2.55 -21.24
CA LYS A 7 -11.31 -1.20 -21.00
C LYS A 7 -12.77 -1.01 -21.44
N HIS A 8 -13.32 -1.95 -22.23
CA HIS A 8 -14.70 -1.89 -22.73
C HIS A 8 -15.47 -3.20 -22.52
N ILE A 9 -15.19 -3.94 -21.44
CA ILE A 9 -15.89 -5.18 -21.11
C ILE A 9 -16.80 -4.95 -19.90
N THR A 10 -18.09 -5.23 -20.06
CA THR A 10 -19.08 -5.18 -18.99
C THR A 10 -19.60 -6.59 -18.72
N VAL A 11 -19.45 -7.08 -17.48
CA VAL A 11 -20.01 -8.36 -17.05
C VAL A 11 -21.49 -8.20 -16.68
N THR A 12 -22.38 -8.90 -17.40
CA THR A 12 -23.84 -8.79 -17.21
C THR A 12 -24.52 -10.11 -16.83
N ASP A 13 -23.78 -11.21 -16.70
CA ASP A 13 -24.38 -12.51 -16.42
C ASP A 13 -24.95 -12.59 -14.99
N PRO A 14 -25.98 -13.44 -14.75
CA PRO A 14 -26.68 -13.50 -13.47
C PRO A 14 -25.85 -14.09 -12.32
N PHE A 15 -24.72 -14.72 -12.61
CA PHE A 15 -23.83 -15.30 -11.61
C PHE A 15 -22.77 -14.29 -11.13
N TRP A 16 -21.99 -13.69 -12.03
CA TRP A 16 -20.87 -12.81 -11.67
C TRP A 16 -21.28 -11.37 -11.43
N ALA A 17 -22.21 -10.82 -12.21
CA ALA A 17 -22.62 -9.42 -12.08
C ALA A 17 -23.06 -9.05 -10.64
N PRO A 18 -23.92 -9.82 -9.93
CA PRO A 18 -24.28 -9.48 -8.56
C PRO A 18 -23.09 -9.55 -7.59
N ARG A 19 -22.14 -10.49 -7.78
CA ARG A 19 -20.96 -10.63 -6.92
C ARG A 19 -20.00 -9.45 -7.07
N ILE A 20 -19.77 -9.01 -8.31
CA ILE A 20 -18.93 -7.83 -8.58
C ILE A 20 -19.55 -6.58 -7.94
N ARG A 21 -20.88 -6.42 -8.02
CA ARG A 21 -21.59 -5.32 -7.32
C ARG A 21 -21.47 -5.43 -5.80
N THR A 22 -21.61 -6.62 -5.22
CA THR A 22 -21.37 -6.81 -3.78
C THR A 22 -19.95 -6.40 -3.39
N VAL A 23 -18.96 -6.75 -4.21
CA VAL A 23 -17.57 -6.31 -3.96
C VAL A 23 -17.48 -4.78 -3.98
N ALA A 24 -18.01 -4.16 -5.03
CA ALA A 24 -17.92 -2.72 -5.24
C ALA A 24 -18.68 -1.89 -4.19
N ASP A 25 -19.89 -2.31 -3.82
CA ASP A 25 -20.80 -1.51 -3.00
C ASP A 25 -20.75 -1.87 -1.51
N ILE A 26 -20.26 -3.06 -1.15
CA ILE A 26 -20.27 -3.55 0.24
C ILE A 26 -18.87 -3.90 0.72
N VAL A 27 -18.16 -4.78 0.02
CA VAL A 27 -16.87 -5.32 0.50
C VAL A 27 -15.80 -4.23 0.54
N LEU A 28 -15.62 -3.48 -0.55
CA LEU A 28 -14.58 -2.44 -0.61
C LEU A 28 -14.81 -1.29 0.39
N PRO A 29 -16.03 -0.73 0.54
CA PRO A 29 -16.29 0.27 1.58
C PRO A 29 -16.05 -0.27 3.00
N TYR A 30 -16.42 -1.53 3.28
CA TYR A 30 -16.15 -2.14 4.58
C TYR A 30 -14.64 -2.35 4.81
N GLN A 31 -13.92 -2.89 3.83
CA GLN A 31 -12.47 -3.07 3.92
C GLN A 31 -11.74 -1.73 4.12
N TRP A 32 -12.19 -0.65 3.47
CA TRP A 32 -11.64 0.68 3.70
C TRP A 32 -11.74 1.09 5.17
N GLN A 33 -12.89 0.87 5.80
CA GLN A 33 -13.08 1.14 7.23
C GLN A 33 -12.17 0.26 8.11
N VAL A 34 -11.99 -1.02 7.75
CA VAL A 34 -11.06 -1.93 8.46
C VAL A 34 -9.62 -1.43 8.37
N LEU A 35 -9.16 -1.01 7.19
CA LEU A 35 -7.81 -0.46 6.99
C LEU A 35 -7.55 0.79 7.85
N HIS A 36 -8.61 1.55 8.14
CA HIS A 36 -8.59 2.73 9.01
C HIS A 36 -8.86 2.43 10.48
N ASP A 37 -8.98 1.17 10.88
CA ASP A 37 -9.35 0.75 12.24
C ASP A 37 -10.68 1.36 12.74
N GLN A 38 -11.62 1.62 11.82
CA GLN A 38 -12.91 2.27 12.09
C GLN A 38 -14.06 1.30 12.38
N VAL A 39 -13.83 -0.01 12.32
CA VAL A 39 -14.85 -1.04 12.56
C VAL A 39 -14.82 -1.49 14.02
N PRO A 40 -15.85 -1.19 14.83
CA PRO A 40 -15.87 -1.59 16.24
C PRO A 40 -15.82 -3.11 16.42
N GLY A 41 -14.95 -3.59 17.31
CA GLY A 41 -14.81 -5.00 17.63
C GLY A 41 -13.97 -5.81 16.63
N ALA A 42 -13.57 -5.24 15.49
CA ALA A 42 -12.60 -5.88 14.61
C ALA A 42 -11.17 -5.76 15.18
N PRO A 43 -10.30 -6.77 14.98
CA PRO A 43 -8.87 -6.61 15.21
C PRO A 43 -8.33 -5.42 14.40
N LYS A 44 -7.46 -4.62 15.01
CA LYS A 44 -6.81 -3.49 14.32
C LYS A 44 -5.96 -4.00 13.16
N SER A 45 -6.15 -3.41 11.99
CA SER A 45 -5.27 -3.53 10.83
C SER A 45 -4.00 -2.70 11.00
N SER A 46 -4.14 -1.45 11.49
CA SER A 46 -3.06 -0.46 11.57
C SER A 46 -2.40 -0.10 10.22
N CYS A 47 -2.90 -0.59 9.09
CA CYS A 47 -2.32 -0.37 7.76
C CYS A 47 -2.18 1.13 7.46
N ILE A 48 -3.28 1.89 7.49
CA ILE A 48 -3.25 3.32 7.18
C ILE A 48 -2.44 4.10 8.22
N ALA A 49 -2.54 3.71 9.49
CA ALA A 49 -1.76 4.33 10.56
C ALA A 49 -0.24 4.17 10.33
N ASN A 50 0.22 3.03 9.80
CA ASN A 50 1.62 2.84 9.44
C ASN A 50 2.04 3.76 8.28
N PHE A 51 1.23 3.89 7.23
CA PHE A 51 1.54 4.85 6.15
C PHE A 51 1.65 6.29 6.68
N GLN A 52 0.76 6.70 7.58
CA GLN A 52 0.81 8.03 8.21
C GLN A 52 2.07 8.21 9.08
N LYS A 53 2.43 7.20 9.88
CA LYS A 53 3.68 7.19 10.67
C LYS A 53 4.92 7.29 9.78
N ALA A 54 4.95 6.52 8.69
CA ALA A 54 6.04 6.56 7.71
C ALA A 54 6.15 7.95 7.07
N ALA A 55 5.03 8.53 6.60
CA ALA A 55 5.00 9.87 6.04
C ALA A 55 5.52 10.93 7.03
N HIS A 56 5.13 10.83 8.31
CA HIS A 56 5.63 11.71 9.36
C HIS A 56 7.14 11.54 9.61
N ALA A 57 7.63 10.30 9.73
CA ALA A 57 9.06 10.01 9.90
C ALA A 57 9.91 10.49 8.71
N ILE A 58 9.36 10.41 7.49
CA ILE A 58 9.98 10.89 6.26
C ILE A 58 10.02 12.42 6.23
N ALA A 59 8.91 13.09 6.57
CA ALA A 59 8.86 14.54 6.64
C ALA A 59 9.82 15.10 7.70
N ALA A 60 9.87 14.49 8.89
CA ALA A 60 10.79 14.88 9.95
C ALA A 60 12.26 14.74 9.51
N ALA A 61 12.63 13.61 8.88
CA ALA A 61 13.98 13.41 8.36
C ALA A 61 14.36 14.43 7.27
N LYS A 62 13.43 14.76 6.37
CA LYS A 62 13.64 15.79 5.33
C LYS A 62 13.87 17.18 5.92
N ALA A 63 13.28 17.47 7.09
CA ALA A 63 13.50 18.72 7.83
C ALA A 63 14.79 18.72 8.65
N GLY A 64 15.64 17.68 8.57
CA GLY A 64 16.85 17.53 9.37
C GLY A 64 16.60 17.08 10.81
N GLY A 65 15.36 16.67 11.13
CA GLY A 65 15.00 16.12 12.43
C GLY A 65 15.47 14.67 12.62
N PRO A 66 15.57 14.20 13.87
CA PRO A 66 15.91 12.82 14.14
C PRO A 66 14.80 11.89 13.66
N ARG A 67 15.18 10.73 13.10
CA ARG A 67 14.26 9.64 12.85
C ARG A 67 14.41 8.62 13.99
N PRO A 68 13.36 8.39 14.81
CA PRO A 68 13.39 7.33 15.80
C PRO A 68 13.67 5.98 15.13
N THR A 69 14.46 5.14 15.77
CA THR A 69 14.71 3.77 15.32
C THR A 69 14.11 2.79 16.30
N TYR A 70 13.39 1.81 15.78
CA TYR A 70 12.77 0.71 16.51
C TYR A 70 13.28 -0.63 15.94
N PRO A 71 13.16 -1.74 16.68
CA PRO A 71 13.56 -3.04 16.18
C PRO A 71 12.80 -3.47 14.91
N THR A 72 13.52 -4.12 13.99
CA THR A 72 12.97 -4.82 12.82
C THR A 72 13.33 -6.31 12.94
N ASP A 73 12.92 -6.96 14.04
CA ASP A 73 13.34 -8.32 14.42
C ASP A 73 12.18 -9.31 14.58
N LYS A 74 10.95 -8.90 14.24
CA LYS A 74 9.73 -9.71 14.36
C LYS A 74 8.94 -9.74 13.07
N TRP A 75 8.12 -10.78 12.96
CA TRP A 75 7.20 -10.97 11.85
C TRP A 75 5.83 -10.29 12.06
N TYR A 76 5.49 -10.02 13.33
CA TYR A 76 4.25 -9.36 13.74
C TYR A 76 4.48 -8.44 14.94
N TYR A 77 3.96 -7.21 14.84
CA TYR A 77 4.11 -6.15 15.82
C TYR A 77 2.75 -5.78 16.43
N ASN A 78 2.71 -5.57 17.73
CA ASN A 78 1.51 -5.21 18.50
C ASN A 78 1.89 -4.47 19.79
N ASP A 79 0.88 -4.06 20.56
CA ASP A 79 1.06 -3.23 21.77
C ASP A 79 1.91 -3.90 22.86
N LYS A 80 2.14 -5.21 22.79
CA LYS A 80 2.93 -5.98 23.75
C LYS A 80 4.40 -6.12 23.36
N ASN A 81 4.75 -5.89 22.09
CA ASN A 81 6.10 -6.14 21.57
C ASN A 81 6.67 -4.99 20.71
N SER A 82 5.94 -3.88 20.59
CA SER A 82 6.29 -2.70 19.80
C SER A 82 6.06 -1.43 20.61
N GLN A 83 6.79 -0.36 20.30
CA GLN A 83 6.58 0.95 20.91
C GLN A 83 5.42 1.69 20.23
N GLU A 84 4.77 2.62 20.92
CA GLU A 84 3.57 3.33 20.45
C GLU A 84 3.73 3.97 19.05
N GLN A 85 4.90 4.58 18.81
CA GLN A 85 5.23 5.26 17.55
C GLN A 85 5.89 4.34 16.50
N ALA A 86 6.13 3.07 16.84
CA ALA A 86 6.70 2.08 15.93
C ALA A 86 5.62 1.47 15.01
N PHE A 87 6.07 0.70 14.02
CA PHE A 87 5.24 -0.09 13.14
C PHE A 87 4.39 -1.12 13.91
N MET A 88 3.19 -1.40 13.37
CA MET A 88 2.21 -2.35 13.93
C MET A 88 1.67 -3.28 12.84
N GLY A 89 1.30 -4.51 13.18
CA GLY A 89 0.77 -5.49 12.23
C GLY A 89 1.85 -6.41 11.66
N TRP A 90 1.52 -7.07 10.55
CA TRP A 90 2.44 -8.01 9.87
C TRP A 90 3.46 -7.28 9.02
N VAL A 91 4.65 -7.84 8.82
CA VAL A 91 5.70 -7.23 7.95
C VAL A 91 5.22 -6.91 6.52
N PHE A 92 4.13 -7.54 6.06
CA PHE A 92 3.52 -7.32 4.74
C PHE A 92 2.22 -6.49 4.78
N GLN A 93 1.93 -5.78 5.88
CA GLN A 93 0.66 -5.06 6.09
C GLN A 93 0.40 -4.01 4.99
N ASP A 94 1.44 -3.42 4.41
CA ASP A 94 1.33 -2.46 3.30
C ASP A 94 0.58 -3.03 2.09
N SER A 95 0.74 -4.34 1.84
CA SER A 95 0.10 -5.03 0.73
C SER A 95 -1.43 -4.98 0.79
N ASP A 96 -2.02 -4.80 1.97
CA ASP A 96 -3.48 -4.74 2.11
C ASP A 96 -4.06 -3.49 1.44
N LEU A 97 -3.41 -2.33 1.61
CA LEU A 97 -3.81 -1.11 0.92
C LEU A 97 -3.60 -1.22 -0.59
N TYR A 98 -2.49 -1.83 -1.03
CA TYR A 98 -2.21 -2.01 -2.46
C TYR A 98 -3.26 -2.91 -3.13
N LYS A 99 -3.60 -4.05 -2.50
CA LYS A 99 -4.63 -4.96 -3.01
C LYS A 99 -6.02 -4.33 -3.00
N TRP A 100 -6.34 -3.55 -1.96
CA TRP A 100 -7.60 -2.81 -1.91
C TRP A 100 -7.71 -1.81 -3.07
N LEU A 101 -6.62 -1.08 -3.35
CA LEU A 101 -6.58 -0.10 -4.43
C LEU A 101 -6.65 -0.76 -5.82
N GLU A 102 -5.96 -1.88 -6.02
CA GLU A 102 -6.07 -2.73 -7.22
C GLU A 102 -7.53 -3.19 -7.42
N ALA A 103 -8.17 -3.75 -6.39
CA ALA A 103 -9.56 -4.18 -6.46
C ALA A 103 -10.53 -3.01 -6.72
N ALA A 104 -10.29 -1.84 -6.12
CA ALA A 104 -11.08 -0.64 -6.36
C ALA A 104 -10.99 -0.17 -7.82
N ALA A 105 -9.82 -0.27 -8.46
CA ALA A 105 -9.63 0.04 -9.88
C ALA A 105 -10.58 -0.79 -10.77
N TYR A 106 -10.64 -2.09 -10.52
CA TYR A 106 -11.53 -3.00 -11.24
C TYR A 106 -13.00 -2.80 -10.90
N ALA A 107 -13.33 -2.38 -9.68
CA ALA A 107 -14.70 -2.26 -9.19
C ALA A 107 -15.40 -0.94 -9.56
N ILE A 108 -14.65 0.12 -9.89
CA ILE A 108 -15.17 1.45 -10.25
C ILE A 108 -16.30 1.42 -11.31
N PRO A 109 -16.25 0.61 -12.37
CA PRO A 109 -17.32 0.54 -13.36
C PRO A 109 -18.64 -0.05 -12.86
N TYR A 110 -18.62 -0.78 -11.74
CA TYR A 110 -19.69 -1.66 -11.32
C TYR A 110 -20.47 -1.19 -10.09
N GLY A 111 -19.89 -0.32 -9.26
CA GLY A 111 -20.52 0.18 -8.04
C GLY A 111 -20.58 1.70 -7.95
N ASN A 112 -20.56 2.23 -6.73
CA ASN A 112 -20.50 3.67 -6.47
C ASN A 112 -19.16 4.28 -6.97
N ARG A 113 -19.14 4.64 -8.26
CA ARG A 113 -17.99 5.23 -8.95
C ARG A 113 -17.41 6.45 -8.22
N ALA A 114 -18.26 7.34 -7.72
CA ALA A 114 -17.81 8.55 -7.05
C ALA A 114 -17.01 8.22 -5.79
N TYR A 115 -17.58 7.38 -4.92
CA TYR A 115 -16.94 6.92 -3.69
C TYR A 115 -15.62 6.18 -3.98
N LEU A 116 -15.65 5.17 -4.86
CA LEU A 116 -14.46 4.37 -5.15
C LEU A 116 -13.36 5.21 -5.79
N THR A 117 -13.70 6.17 -6.65
CA THR A 117 -12.71 7.09 -7.24
C THR A 117 -12.09 8.00 -6.19
N GLU A 118 -12.90 8.58 -5.30
CA GLU A 118 -12.43 9.43 -4.20
C GLU A 118 -11.47 8.67 -3.29
N LYS A 119 -11.88 7.50 -2.79
CA LYS A 119 -11.07 6.70 -1.87
C LYS A 119 -9.83 6.13 -2.52
N SER A 120 -9.87 5.83 -3.80
CA SER A 120 -8.66 5.44 -4.54
C SER A 120 -7.66 6.59 -4.68
N ARG A 121 -8.12 7.84 -4.88
CA ARG A 121 -7.23 9.01 -4.87
C ARG A 121 -6.63 9.25 -3.49
N GLU A 122 -7.45 9.11 -2.45
CA GLU A 122 -7.00 9.21 -1.05
C GLU A 122 -5.91 8.17 -0.75
N ALA A 123 -6.11 6.91 -1.16
CA ALA A 123 -5.10 5.87 -1.05
C ALA A 123 -3.80 6.23 -1.78
N VAL A 124 -3.88 6.73 -3.02
CA VAL A 124 -2.69 7.17 -3.78
C VAL A 124 -1.92 8.26 -3.05
N GLU A 125 -2.59 9.27 -2.48
CA GLU A 125 -1.93 10.34 -1.74
C GLU A 125 -1.29 9.83 -0.44
N ILE A 126 -1.93 8.89 0.26
CA ILE A 126 -1.37 8.24 1.46
C ILE A 126 -0.08 7.48 1.11
N ILE A 127 -0.11 6.68 0.05
CA ILE A 127 1.05 5.91 -0.43
C ILE A 127 2.17 6.86 -0.87
N ALA A 128 1.85 7.91 -1.62
CA ALA A 128 2.83 8.87 -2.11
C ALA A 128 3.50 9.66 -0.97
N ALA A 129 2.74 10.02 0.07
CA ALA A 129 3.28 10.70 1.25
C ALA A 129 4.27 9.82 2.04
N ALA A 130 4.06 8.50 2.03
CA ALA A 130 4.93 7.54 2.70
C ALA A 130 6.15 7.10 1.87
N GLN A 131 6.36 7.67 0.69
CA GLN A 131 7.48 7.31 -0.17
C GLN A 131 8.77 8.09 0.19
N GLU A 132 9.88 7.35 0.31
CA GLU A 132 11.21 7.92 0.53
C GLU A 132 11.70 8.73 -0.68
N THR A 133 12.70 9.59 -0.44
CA THR A 133 13.26 10.47 -1.49
C THR A 133 13.90 9.72 -2.67
N ASP A 134 14.42 8.52 -2.42
CA ASP A 134 15.01 7.65 -3.43
C ASP A 134 13.98 6.71 -4.08
N GLY A 135 12.70 6.82 -3.73
CA GLY A 135 11.60 6.02 -4.26
C GLY A 135 11.29 4.75 -3.47
N TYR A 136 12.05 4.44 -2.39
CA TYR A 136 11.76 3.33 -1.49
C TYR A 136 10.42 3.51 -0.80
N LEU A 137 9.70 2.40 -0.63
CA LEU A 137 8.41 2.39 0.03
C LEU A 137 8.19 1.03 0.71
N ASP A 138 8.31 1.04 2.03
CA ASP A 138 7.91 -0.02 2.94
C ASP A 138 7.78 0.64 4.32
N THR A 139 6.60 0.59 4.93
CA THR A 139 6.35 1.35 6.16
C THR A 139 7.08 0.77 7.36
N LEU A 140 7.33 -0.55 7.43
CA LEU A 140 8.10 -1.16 8.52
C LEU A 140 9.50 -0.55 8.57
N TYR A 141 10.21 -0.55 7.45
CA TYR A 141 11.58 -0.03 7.41
C TYR A 141 11.61 1.50 7.45
N SER A 142 10.64 2.18 6.84
CA SER A 142 10.60 3.66 6.87
C SER A 142 10.38 4.20 8.29
N ILE A 143 9.62 3.49 9.14
CA ILE A 143 9.36 3.85 10.54
C ILE A 143 10.45 3.32 11.47
N ASN A 144 10.76 2.01 11.42
CA ASN A 144 11.57 1.36 12.45
C ASN A 144 13.07 1.46 12.18
N GLY A 145 13.52 1.29 10.94
CA GLY A 145 14.95 1.23 10.70
C GLY A 145 15.29 1.15 9.23
N LEU A 146 15.29 2.30 8.55
CA LEU A 146 15.51 2.38 7.11
C LEU A 146 16.85 1.76 6.69
N GLN A 147 17.85 1.82 7.58
CA GLN A 147 19.15 1.20 7.38
C GLN A 147 19.11 -0.34 7.21
N ASN A 148 18.03 -0.99 7.67
CA ASN A 148 17.86 -2.44 7.59
C ASN A 148 17.11 -2.89 6.32
N ARG A 149 16.74 -1.96 5.42
CA ARG A 149 16.08 -2.30 4.15
C ARG A 149 16.93 -3.28 3.34
N PHE A 150 16.27 -4.22 2.69
CA PHE A 150 16.85 -5.26 1.84
C PHE A 150 17.82 -6.22 2.54
N THR A 151 17.78 -6.30 3.87
CA THR A 151 18.63 -7.23 4.63
C THR A 151 17.98 -8.60 4.85
N ASN A 152 16.64 -8.72 4.75
CA ASN A 152 15.92 -9.98 4.89
C ASN A 152 14.83 -10.16 3.82
N LEU A 153 15.26 -10.35 2.57
CA LEU A 153 14.36 -10.55 1.43
C LEU A 153 13.53 -11.85 1.51
N LYS A 154 14.00 -12.84 2.28
CA LYS A 154 13.37 -14.15 2.41
C LYS A 154 12.05 -14.06 3.17
N ASP A 155 12.04 -13.35 4.30
CA ASP A 155 10.95 -13.45 5.27
C ASP A 155 10.16 -12.13 5.43
N TYR A 156 10.74 -10.96 5.11
CA TYR A 156 10.17 -9.65 5.50
C TYR A 156 9.44 -8.93 4.36
N HIS A 157 9.26 -9.59 3.21
CA HIS A 157 8.25 -9.24 2.21
C HIS A 157 8.38 -7.86 1.54
N GLU A 158 9.53 -7.18 1.64
CA GLU A 158 9.77 -5.89 0.95
C GLU A 158 9.45 -5.98 -0.56
N LEU A 159 9.98 -7.01 -1.24
CA LEU A 159 9.74 -7.22 -2.68
C LEU A 159 8.32 -7.73 -2.98
N TYR A 160 7.67 -8.40 -2.02
CA TYR A 160 6.28 -8.82 -2.16
C TYR A 160 5.33 -7.62 -2.12
N CYS A 161 5.52 -6.72 -1.14
CA CYS A 161 4.78 -5.48 -1.02
C CYS A 161 5.03 -4.58 -2.24
N PHE A 162 6.29 -4.46 -2.67
CA PHE A 162 6.66 -3.74 -3.90
C PHE A 162 5.92 -4.29 -5.13
N GLY A 163 5.90 -5.61 -5.32
CA GLY A 163 5.21 -6.24 -6.45
C GLY A 163 3.70 -5.98 -6.48
N HIS A 164 3.05 -5.88 -5.32
CA HIS A 164 1.63 -5.48 -5.25
C HIS A 164 1.41 -4.00 -5.58
N ARG A 165 2.31 -3.12 -5.13
CA ARG A 165 2.28 -1.70 -5.50
C ARG A 165 2.43 -1.50 -7.02
N GLU A 166 3.36 -2.20 -7.65
CA GLU A 166 3.63 -2.02 -9.09
C GLU A 166 2.42 -2.38 -9.96
N ARG A 167 1.58 -3.35 -9.56
CA ARG A 167 0.32 -3.66 -10.26
C ARG A 167 -0.63 -2.46 -10.29
N VAL A 168 -0.76 -1.78 -9.15
CA VAL A 168 -1.58 -0.55 -9.06
C VAL A 168 -1.04 0.56 -9.99
N CYS A 169 0.28 0.66 -10.13
CA CYS A 169 0.93 1.65 -10.99
C CYS A 169 0.76 1.33 -12.50
N GLN A 170 0.31 0.14 -12.87
CA GLN A 170 0.02 -0.20 -14.26
C GLN A 170 -1.42 0.15 -14.68
N ASP A 171 -2.31 0.35 -13.72
CA ASP A 171 -3.71 0.74 -13.97
C ASP A 171 -3.88 2.25 -14.19
N ASP A 172 -5.08 2.68 -14.62
CA ASP A 172 -5.41 4.09 -14.95
C ASP A 172 -5.16 5.08 -13.77
N PHE A 173 -4.86 4.59 -12.56
CA PHE A 173 -4.45 5.40 -11.42
C PHE A 173 -3.05 6.00 -11.52
N CYS A 174 -2.18 5.45 -12.37
CA CYS A 174 -0.87 6.05 -12.61
C CYS A 174 -0.95 7.44 -13.26
N LYS A 175 -2.12 7.83 -13.82
CA LYS A 175 -2.35 9.19 -14.31
C LYS A 175 -2.46 10.24 -13.19
N PHE A 176 -2.56 9.83 -11.93
CA PHE A 176 -2.50 10.72 -10.76
C PHE A 176 -1.07 10.84 -10.19
N SER A 177 -0.05 10.25 -10.83
CA SER A 177 1.23 9.88 -10.20
C SER A 177 2.09 11.06 -9.72
N LYS A 178 2.22 11.15 -8.39
CA LYS A 178 3.41 11.69 -7.70
C LYS A 178 4.43 10.58 -7.37
N PHE A 179 4.17 9.33 -7.80
CA PHE A 179 5.04 8.19 -7.50
C PHE A 179 6.39 8.32 -8.20
N LYS A 180 7.46 8.19 -7.42
CA LYS A 180 8.82 8.12 -7.94
C LYS A 180 9.24 6.66 -8.09
N TYR A 181 9.97 6.34 -9.14
CA TYR A 181 10.62 5.03 -9.25
C TYR A 181 11.80 4.95 -8.28
N LEU A 182 12.05 3.74 -7.75
CA LEU A 182 13.20 3.49 -6.90
C LEU A 182 14.49 3.73 -7.71
N SER A 183 15.35 4.63 -7.23
CA SER A 183 16.63 4.93 -7.87
C SER A 183 17.67 3.86 -7.50
N ALA A 184 18.08 3.06 -8.48
CA ALA A 184 19.10 2.02 -8.32
C ALA A 184 20.46 2.58 -7.85
N GLU A 185 20.81 3.81 -8.23
CA GLU A 185 22.07 4.46 -7.85
C GLU A 185 22.19 4.73 -6.34
N LYS A 186 21.07 4.82 -5.63
CA LYS A 186 21.01 5.17 -4.20
C LYS A 186 20.75 3.98 -3.28
N SER A 187 20.59 2.77 -3.84
CA SER A 187 20.32 1.56 -3.07
C SER A 187 21.35 0.48 -3.39
N PRO A 188 22.51 0.44 -2.69
CA PRO A 188 23.66 -0.41 -3.04
C PRO A 188 23.36 -1.92 -3.00
N ASN A 189 22.25 -2.33 -2.40
CA ASN A 189 21.83 -3.72 -2.26
C ASN A 189 20.87 -4.20 -3.38
N ILE A 190 20.52 -3.34 -4.34
CA ILE A 190 19.64 -3.69 -5.47
C ILE A 190 20.27 -3.20 -6.77
N SER A 191 21.18 -4.00 -7.32
CA SER A 191 21.69 -3.82 -8.68
C SER A 191 20.74 -4.33 -9.77
N CYS A 192 19.64 -5.01 -9.41
CA CYS A 192 18.79 -5.75 -10.36
C CYS A 192 17.42 -5.12 -10.68
N LEU A 193 17.02 -4.00 -10.07
CA LEU A 193 15.75 -3.33 -10.40
C LEU A 193 16.02 -2.10 -11.28
N HIS A 194 16.43 -2.34 -12.52
CA HIS A 194 16.23 -1.35 -13.59
C HIS A 194 14.79 -1.50 -14.09
N ILE A 195 13.89 -0.65 -13.63
CA ILE A 195 12.61 -0.42 -14.30
C ILE A 195 12.83 0.78 -15.22
N SER A 196 13.12 0.48 -16.49
CA SER A 196 13.24 1.41 -17.61
C SER A 196 11.89 1.74 -18.23
#